data_AF-A0A943NAK6-F1
#
_entry.id   AF-A0A943NAK6-F1
#
_cell.length_a   1.000
_cell.length_b   1.000
_cell.length_c   1.000
_cell.angle_alpha   90.00
_cell.angle_beta   90.00
_cell.angle_gamma   90.00
#
_symmetry.space_group_name_H-M   'P 1'
#
loop_
_entity.id
_entity.type
_entity.pdbx_description
1 polymer ?
#
loop_
_entity_poly.entity_id
_entity_poly.type
_entity_poly.pdbx_seq_one_letter_code
_entity_poly.pdbx_strand_id
1 'polypeptide(L)'
;MKSNTAVQEAPETVVAVLPKSSSVSPREEELESEVSEIEAMALAVSVQNDEEYEAAGKFGVMLKKKAAEVTEFFKPLKDSAYKAHKAICDREKEMLTPLRKAEMTLKKTMGDYAMEQERKRREAEEAARRAAEEESRRKLEEAARLESAGDAAGAEAALQDAEISEDVSRMVFIPGGAPKAKGVSASKDWEIVSIDSKDVPLAVSGVEIRPVDVAAVMRLIRASKGTIQIPGIVYRAVAKMSFSRRG
;
A
#
# COMPACT_ATOMS: atom_id res chain seq x y z
N MET A 1 57.58 -14.33 -6.83
CA MET A 1 57.64 -13.01 -6.16
C MET A 1 57.15 -11.94 -7.13
N LYS A 2 55.85 -11.61 -7.12
CA LYS A 2 55.36 -10.29 -7.56
C LYS A 2 54.16 -9.96 -6.67
N SER A 3 54.22 -8.73 -6.18
CA SER A 3 53.66 -8.29 -4.92
C SER A 3 52.17 -8.01 -4.99
N ASN A 4 51.52 -8.27 -3.87
CA ASN A 4 50.22 -7.80 -3.46
C ASN A 4 50.22 -6.26 -3.42
N THR A 5 49.33 -5.59 -4.15
CA THR A 5 49.04 -4.16 -3.95
C THR A 5 47.58 -4.04 -3.59
N ALA A 6 47.34 -3.82 -2.30
CA ALA A 6 46.06 -3.47 -1.74
C ALA A 6 45.62 -2.11 -2.28
N VAL A 7 44.47 -2.08 -2.94
CA VAL A 7 43.74 -0.83 -3.20
C VAL A 7 42.87 -0.59 -1.96
N GLN A 8 43.42 0.16 -1.00
CA GLN A 8 42.62 0.88 -0.03
C GLN A 8 42.35 2.26 -0.63
N GLU A 9 41.13 2.51 -1.08
CA GLU A 9 40.63 3.88 -1.24
C GLU A 9 39.24 3.98 -0.60
N ALA A 10 39.08 5.06 0.14
CA ALA A 10 38.14 5.27 1.23
C ALA A 10 36.67 5.40 0.78
N PRO A 11 35.70 5.17 1.68
CA PRO A 11 34.31 5.53 1.40
C PRO A 11 34.18 7.06 1.38
N GLU A 12 34.06 7.63 0.18
CA GLU A 12 33.61 9.01 -0.02
C GLU A 12 32.23 9.18 0.63
N THR A 13 32.23 9.78 1.81
CA THR A 13 31.01 10.19 2.49
C THR A 13 30.64 11.55 1.92
N VAL A 14 29.83 11.57 0.86
CA VAL A 14 29.26 12.81 0.32
C VAL A 14 28.19 13.30 1.30
N VAL A 15 28.62 13.99 2.36
CA VAL A 15 27.71 14.78 3.19
C VAL A 15 27.32 15.98 2.34
N ALA A 16 26.20 15.88 1.64
CA ALA A 16 25.58 17.01 0.97
C ALA A 16 25.10 18.01 2.05
N VAL A 17 26.01 18.84 2.55
CA VAL A 17 25.66 20.06 3.27
C VAL A 17 25.17 21.03 2.20
N LEU A 18 23.86 21.08 2.02
CA LEU A 18 23.23 22.18 1.29
C LEU A 18 23.75 23.49 1.91
N PRO A 19 24.41 24.37 1.14
CA PRO A 19 24.85 25.65 1.68
C PRO A 19 23.61 26.41 2.16
N LYS A 20 23.59 26.83 3.44
CA LYS A 20 22.62 27.81 3.93
C LYS A 20 22.65 28.98 2.94
N SER A 21 21.52 29.27 2.30
CA SER A 21 21.41 30.35 1.33
C SER A 21 21.93 31.64 1.96
N SER A 22 22.85 32.32 1.29
CA SER A 22 23.61 33.50 1.74
C SER A 22 22.77 34.79 1.87
N SER A 23 21.49 34.66 2.23
CA SER A 23 20.59 35.76 2.53
C SER A 23 19.92 35.50 3.88
N VAL A 24 20.74 35.18 4.89
CA VAL A 24 20.28 35.09 6.27
C VAL A 24 19.97 36.51 6.72
N SER A 25 18.74 36.77 7.14
CA SER A 25 18.43 38.10 7.68
C SER A 25 19.22 38.32 8.98
N PRO A 26 19.64 39.54 9.34
CA PRO A 26 20.35 39.79 10.59
C PRO A 26 19.62 39.23 11.84
N ARG A 27 18.28 39.16 11.78
CA ARG A 27 17.45 38.60 12.83
C ARG A 27 17.51 37.06 12.92
N GLU A 28 17.78 36.37 11.81
CA GLU A 28 17.97 34.92 11.80
C GLU A 28 19.31 34.53 12.41
N GLU A 29 20.37 35.30 12.17
CA GLU A 29 21.70 35.05 12.77
C GLU A 29 21.67 35.23 14.31
N GLU A 30 20.98 36.26 14.80
CA GLU A 30 20.74 36.46 16.24
C GLU A 30 19.97 35.30 16.87
N LEU A 31 18.91 34.81 16.21
CA LEU A 31 18.14 33.66 16.70
C LEU A 31 18.97 32.37 16.68
N GLU A 32 19.85 32.19 15.69
CA GLU A 32 20.76 31.03 15.64
C GLU A 32 21.80 31.06 16.77
N SER A 33 22.39 32.22 17.07
CA SER A 33 23.33 32.34 18.19
C SER A 33 22.64 32.10 19.54
N GLU A 34 21.46 32.71 19.75
CA GLU A 34 20.67 32.49 20.97
C GLU A 34 20.26 31.02 21.15
N VAL A 35 19.85 30.33 20.09
CA VAL A 35 19.48 28.91 20.16
C VAL A 35 20.69 28.04 20.49
N SER A 36 21.85 28.30 19.89
CA SER A 36 23.09 27.57 20.13
C SER A 36 23.57 27.71 21.58
N GLU A 37 23.52 28.93 22.13
CA GLU A 37 23.86 29.19 23.53
C GLU A 37 22.92 28.47 24.50
N ILE A 38 21.61 28.52 24.23
CA ILE A 38 20.61 27.85 25.05
C ILE A 38 20.74 26.31 24.98
N GLU A 39 21.09 25.76 23.82
CA GLU A 39 21.37 24.32 23.66
C GLU A 39 22.59 23.89 24.48
N ALA A 40 23.68 24.66 24.41
CA ALA A 40 24.88 24.42 25.21
C ALA A 40 24.58 24.47 26.72
N MET A 41 23.77 25.45 27.15
CA MET A 41 23.31 25.54 28.54
C MET A 41 22.44 24.35 28.93
N ALA A 42 21.53 23.88 28.06
CA ALA A 42 20.66 22.73 28.33
C ALA A 42 21.46 21.43 28.52
N LEU A 43 22.52 21.22 27.73
CA LEU A 43 23.39 20.04 27.83
C LEU A 43 24.25 20.06 29.10
N ALA A 44 24.58 21.24 29.62
CA ALA A 44 25.36 21.42 30.83
C ALA A 44 24.53 21.26 32.13
N VAL A 45 23.19 21.28 32.04
CA VAL A 45 22.31 21.13 33.21
C VAL A 45 22.32 19.67 33.68
N SER A 46 22.87 19.45 34.87
CA SER A 46 22.71 18.22 35.65
C SER A 46 21.73 18.50 36.79
N VAL A 47 20.78 17.60 37.01
CA VAL A 47 19.80 17.70 38.11
C VAL A 47 20.06 16.59 39.12
N GLN A 48 20.58 16.96 40.29
CA GLN A 48 20.92 16.06 41.39
C GLN A 48 20.14 16.36 42.68
N ASN A 49 19.50 17.53 42.78
CA ASN A 49 18.67 17.93 43.92
C ASN A 49 17.36 18.61 43.50
N ASP A 50 16.45 18.82 44.46
CA ASP A 50 15.13 19.37 44.22
C ASP A 50 15.15 20.85 43.77
N GLU A 51 16.14 21.63 44.20
CA GLU A 51 16.31 23.04 43.77
C GLU A 51 16.76 23.13 42.30
N GLU A 52 17.70 22.27 41.88
CA GLU A 52 18.12 22.10 40.50
C GLU A 52 16.99 21.60 39.60
N TYR A 53 16.10 20.77 40.14
CA TYR A 53 14.91 20.31 39.43
C TYR A 53 13.94 21.46 39.14
N GLU A 54 13.69 22.34 40.12
CA GLU A 54 12.84 23.52 39.93
C GLU A 54 13.49 24.54 38.96
N ALA A 55 14.81 24.74 39.07
CA ALA A 55 15.57 25.59 38.15
C ALA A 55 15.55 25.05 36.71
N ALA A 56 15.76 23.75 36.53
CA ALA A 56 15.63 23.09 35.22
C ALA A 56 14.20 23.19 34.68
N GLY A 57 13.19 23.14 35.55
CA GLY A 57 11.79 23.38 35.20
C GLY A 57 11.55 24.79 34.63
N LYS A 58 12.07 25.83 35.31
CA LYS A 58 11.99 27.24 34.85
C LYS A 58 12.76 27.46 33.55
N PHE A 59 13.94 26.88 33.43
CA PHE A 59 14.74 26.90 32.21
C PHE A 59 14.01 26.22 31.03
N GLY A 60 13.36 25.08 31.28
CA GLY A 60 12.53 24.40 30.27
C GLY A 60 11.34 25.24 29.77
N VAL A 61 10.74 26.06 30.64
CA VAL A 61 9.69 27.03 30.23
C VAL A 61 10.27 28.15 29.37
N MET A 62 11.45 28.67 29.72
CA MET A 62 12.16 29.67 28.91
C MET A 62 12.54 29.13 27.52
N LEU A 63 13.05 27.89 27.46
CA LEU A 63 13.33 27.19 26.20
C LEU A 63 12.07 27.11 25.32
N LYS A 64 10.89 26.83 25.91
CA LYS A 64 9.62 26.83 25.16
C LYS A 64 9.20 28.20 24.67
N LYS A 65 9.46 29.27 25.44
CA LYS A 65 9.17 30.65 25.02
C LYS A 65 10.05 31.05 23.84
N LYS A 66 11.35 30.74 23.89
CA LYS A 66 12.31 31.00 22.80
C LYS A 66 12.06 30.13 21.56
N ALA A 67 11.77 28.85 21.74
CA ALA A 67 11.33 27.99 20.63
C ALA A 67 10.07 28.55 19.95
N ALA A 68 9.14 29.13 20.72
CA ALA A 68 7.96 29.75 20.16
C ALA A 68 8.27 31.02 19.35
N GLU A 69 9.19 31.87 19.83
CA GLU A 69 9.68 33.06 19.11
C GLU A 69 10.26 32.67 17.74
N VAL A 70 11.12 31.66 17.69
CA VAL A 70 11.67 31.12 16.44
C VAL A 70 10.54 30.61 15.53
N THR A 71 9.59 29.85 16.07
CA THR A 71 8.48 29.34 15.24
C THR A 71 7.56 30.44 14.72
N GLU A 72 7.35 31.51 15.48
CA GLU A 72 6.54 32.68 15.09
C GLU A 72 7.24 33.49 14.01
N PHE A 73 8.56 33.66 14.12
CA PHE A 73 9.37 34.31 13.09
C PHE A 73 9.30 33.56 11.74
N PHE A 74 9.48 32.23 11.75
CA PHE A 74 9.42 31.43 10.51
C PHE A 74 8.00 31.17 10.01
N LYS A 75 6.96 31.43 10.80
CA LYS A 75 5.56 31.19 10.41
C LYS A 75 5.17 31.93 9.13
N PRO A 76 5.31 33.27 9.01
CA PRO A 76 4.96 33.99 7.78
C PRO A 76 5.80 33.56 6.56
N LEU A 77 7.08 33.22 6.75
CA LEU A 77 7.95 32.74 5.66
C LEU A 77 7.46 31.39 5.13
N LYS A 78 7.18 30.44 6.04
CA LYS A 78 6.62 29.13 5.70
C LYS A 78 5.24 29.26 5.06
N ASP A 79 4.37 30.12 5.59
CA ASP A 79 3.03 30.33 5.05
C ASP A 79 3.07 30.92 3.63
N SER A 80 4.00 31.85 3.36
CA SER A 80 4.22 32.42 2.02
C SER A 80 4.71 31.36 1.03
N ALA A 81 5.74 30.60 1.42
CA ALA A 81 6.29 29.51 0.60
C ALA A 81 5.24 28.41 0.36
N TYR A 82 4.49 28.04 1.39
CA TYR A 82 3.41 27.05 1.29
C TYR A 82 2.30 27.52 0.36
N LYS A 83 1.89 28.80 0.42
CA LYS A 83 0.91 29.36 -0.52
C LYS A 83 1.40 29.30 -1.96
N ALA A 84 2.66 29.66 -2.21
CA ALA A 84 3.26 29.59 -3.55
C ALA A 84 3.32 28.14 -4.06
N HIS A 85 3.84 27.22 -3.24
CA HIS A 85 3.90 25.80 -3.56
C HIS A 85 2.50 25.23 -3.81
N LYS A 86 1.54 25.52 -2.92
CA LYS A 86 0.15 25.08 -3.06
C LYS A 86 -0.48 25.60 -4.35
N ALA A 87 -0.27 26.88 -4.71
CA ALA A 87 -0.79 27.44 -5.95
C ALA A 87 -0.23 26.72 -7.19
N ILE A 88 1.06 26.36 -7.17
CA ILE A 88 1.70 25.59 -8.26
C ILE A 88 1.10 24.18 -8.34
N CYS A 89 1.01 23.47 -7.21
CA CYS A 89 0.41 22.14 -7.16
C CYS A 89 -1.07 22.14 -7.56
N ASP A 90 -1.82 23.18 -7.17
CA ASP A 90 -3.22 23.32 -7.56
C ASP A 90 -3.34 23.51 -9.08
N ARG A 91 -2.50 24.37 -9.69
CA ARG A 91 -2.47 24.56 -11.15
C ARG A 91 -2.03 23.31 -11.90
N GLU A 92 -1.03 22.60 -11.39
CA GLU A 92 -0.63 21.30 -11.92
C GLU A 92 -1.80 20.30 -11.85
N LYS A 93 -2.47 20.23 -10.71
CA LYS A 93 -3.63 19.36 -10.51
C LYS A 93 -4.79 19.74 -11.44
N GLU A 94 -5.06 21.03 -11.65
CA GLU A 94 -6.09 21.49 -12.59
C GLU A 94 -5.81 21.00 -14.01
N MET A 95 -4.55 21.05 -14.45
CA MET A 95 -4.12 20.57 -15.77
C MET A 95 -4.13 19.03 -15.86
N LEU A 96 -3.73 18.34 -14.78
CA LEU A 96 -3.67 16.87 -14.72
C LEU A 96 -5.04 16.23 -14.52
N THR A 97 -6.00 16.91 -13.87
CA THR A 97 -7.34 16.36 -13.58
C THR A 97 -8.09 15.93 -14.85
N PRO A 98 -8.22 16.74 -15.91
CA PRO A 98 -8.90 16.31 -17.14
C PRO A 98 -8.16 15.16 -17.83
N LEU A 99 -6.82 15.15 -17.81
CA LEU A 99 -6.03 14.05 -18.36
C LEU A 99 -6.26 12.74 -17.60
N ARG A 100 -6.24 12.79 -16.26
CA ARG A 100 -6.56 11.63 -15.41
C ARG A 100 -7.99 11.14 -15.59
N LYS A 101 -8.96 12.06 -15.75
CA LYS A 101 -10.35 11.69 -16.07
C LYS A 101 -10.46 11.02 -17.43
N ALA A 102 -9.78 11.55 -18.45
CA ALA A 102 -9.75 10.94 -19.79
C ALA A 102 -9.09 9.56 -19.75
N GLU A 103 -7.97 9.41 -19.05
CA GLU A 103 -7.29 8.14 -18.85
C GLU A 103 -8.18 7.12 -18.13
N MET A 104 -8.89 7.53 -17.06
CA MET A 104 -9.83 6.67 -16.35
C MET A 104 -10.97 6.20 -17.25
N THR A 105 -11.54 7.10 -18.05
CA THR A 105 -12.58 6.75 -19.04
C THR A 105 -12.05 5.75 -20.07
N LEU A 106 -10.85 5.98 -20.61
CA LEU A 106 -10.22 5.07 -21.59
C LEU A 106 -9.89 3.71 -20.98
N LYS A 107 -9.35 3.66 -19.76
CA LYS A 107 -9.11 2.39 -19.04
C LYS A 107 -10.41 1.62 -18.84
N LYS A 108 -11.49 2.31 -18.47
CA LYS A 108 -12.81 1.69 -18.32
C LYS A 108 -13.32 1.13 -19.64
N THR A 109 -13.33 1.92 -20.72
CA THR A 109 -13.82 1.44 -22.02
C THR A 109 -12.99 0.28 -22.57
N MET A 110 -11.67 0.32 -22.40
CA MET A 110 -10.78 -0.78 -22.77
C MET A 110 -11.00 -2.02 -21.89
N GLY A 111 -11.23 -1.83 -20.59
CA GLY A 111 -11.56 -2.91 -19.64
C GLY A 111 -12.90 -3.56 -19.97
N ASP A 112 -13.94 -2.77 -20.19
CA ASP A 112 -15.28 -3.24 -20.58
C ASP A 112 -15.22 -4.05 -21.89
N TYR A 113 -14.48 -3.55 -22.89
CA TYR A 113 -14.25 -4.28 -24.14
C TYR A 113 -13.50 -5.59 -23.91
N ALA A 114 -12.45 -5.59 -23.08
CA ALA A 114 -11.70 -6.81 -22.77
C ALA A 114 -12.57 -7.86 -22.06
N MET A 115 -13.44 -7.42 -21.15
CA MET A 115 -14.42 -8.29 -20.49
C MET A 115 -15.47 -8.81 -21.46
N GLU A 116 -15.94 -7.99 -22.40
CA GLU A 116 -16.89 -8.44 -23.42
C GLU A 116 -16.27 -9.45 -24.38
N GLN A 117 -15.01 -9.24 -24.78
CA GLN A 117 -14.26 -10.21 -25.61
C GLN A 117 -14.10 -11.55 -24.87
N GLU A 118 -13.75 -11.51 -23.58
CA GLU A 118 -13.67 -12.72 -22.76
C GLU A 118 -15.04 -13.40 -22.59
N ARG A 119 -16.13 -12.62 -22.44
CA ARG A 119 -17.49 -13.17 -22.37
C ARG A 119 -17.88 -13.87 -23.67
N LYS A 120 -17.69 -13.22 -24.83
CA LYS A 120 -17.97 -13.81 -26.15
C LYS A 120 -17.16 -15.07 -26.39
N ARG A 121 -15.90 -15.07 -25.96
CA ARG A 121 -15.02 -16.23 -26.04
C ARG A 121 -15.56 -17.40 -25.23
N ARG A 122 -15.96 -17.16 -23.98
CA ARG A 122 -16.56 -18.19 -23.12
C ARG A 122 -17.88 -18.72 -23.68
N GLU A 123 -18.75 -17.84 -24.19
CA GLU A 123 -20.01 -18.26 -24.83
C GLU A 123 -19.76 -19.12 -26.07
N ALA A 124 -18.76 -18.79 -26.88
CA ALA A 124 -18.39 -19.58 -28.04
C ALA A 124 -17.75 -20.92 -27.65
N GLU A 125 -16.93 -20.95 -26.60
CA GLU A 125 -16.34 -22.18 -26.04
C GLU A 125 -17.43 -23.09 -25.44
N GLU A 126 -18.37 -22.54 -24.66
CA GLU A 126 -19.51 -23.28 -24.12
C GLU A 126 -20.48 -23.76 -25.21
N ALA A 127 -20.71 -22.98 -26.27
CA ALA A 127 -21.53 -23.38 -27.40
C ALA A 127 -20.88 -24.51 -28.20
N ALA A 128 -19.57 -24.42 -28.45
CA ALA A 128 -18.81 -25.46 -29.13
C ALA A 128 -18.75 -26.75 -28.28
N ARG A 129 -18.57 -26.61 -26.96
CA ARG A 129 -18.63 -27.74 -26.02
C ARG A 129 -20.01 -28.40 -26.00
N ARG A 130 -21.10 -27.62 -25.94
CA ARG A 130 -22.47 -28.17 -26.00
C ARG A 130 -22.76 -28.86 -27.32
N ALA A 131 -22.33 -28.31 -28.45
CA ALA A 131 -22.49 -28.96 -29.75
C ALA A 131 -21.74 -30.30 -29.83
N ALA A 132 -20.52 -30.36 -29.28
CA ALA A 132 -19.73 -31.59 -29.23
C ALA A 132 -20.32 -32.63 -28.24
N GLU A 133 -20.87 -32.19 -27.11
CA GLU A 133 -21.62 -33.06 -26.18
C GLU A 133 -22.90 -33.62 -26.80
N GLU A 134 -23.64 -32.82 -27.58
CA GLU A 134 -24.82 -33.29 -28.32
C GLU A 134 -24.45 -34.31 -29.41
N GLU A 135 -23.32 -34.10 -30.11
CA GLU A 135 -22.82 -35.05 -31.10
C GLU A 135 -22.39 -36.37 -30.46
N SER A 136 -21.66 -36.32 -29.34
CA SER A 136 -21.30 -37.50 -28.54
C SER A 136 -22.55 -38.24 -28.06
N ARG A 137 -23.57 -37.52 -27.57
CA ARG A 137 -24.83 -38.14 -27.12
C ARG A 137 -25.56 -38.87 -28.25
N ARG A 138 -25.59 -38.30 -29.46
CA ARG A 138 -26.18 -38.98 -30.63
C ARG A 138 -25.45 -40.27 -30.99
N LYS A 139 -24.11 -40.27 -30.91
CA LYS A 139 -23.29 -41.47 -31.19
C LYS A 139 -23.49 -42.55 -30.12
N LEU A 140 -23.62 -42.17 -28.85
CA LEU A 140 -23.98 -43.10 -27.76
C LEU A 140 -25.38 -43.70 -27.94
N GLU A 141 -26.38 -42.89 -28.32
CA GLU A 141 -27.73 -43.37 -28.61
C GLU A 141 -27.75 -44.34 -29.81
N GLU A 142 -26.94 -44.09 -30.84
CA GLU A 142 -26.77 -45.00 -31.97
C GLU A 142 -26.09 -46.32 -31.58
N ALA A 143 -25.04 -46.27 -30.74
CA ALA A 143 -24.40 -47.46 -30.19
C ALA A 143 -25.39 -48.34 -29.42
N ALA A 144 -26.20 -47.75 -28.54
CA ALA A 144 -27.24 -48.46 -27.79
C ALA A 144 -28.30 -49.10 -28.69
N ARG A 145 -28.64 -48.46 -29.82
CA ARG A 145 -29.55 -49.01 -30.82
C ARG A 145 -28.95 -50.22 -31.55
N LEU A 146 -27.66 -50.17 -31.91
CA LEU A 146 -26.97 -51.29 -32.58
C LEU A 146 -26.78 -52.48 -31.64
N GLU A 147 -26.49 -52.21 -30.35
CA GLU A 147 -26.40 -53.24 -29.32
C GLU A 147 -27.74 -53.96 -29.13
N SER A 148 -28.84 -53.21 -29.02
CA SER A 148 -30.20 -53.79 -28.92
C SER A 148 -30.66 -54.53 -30.18
N ALA A 149 -30.09 -54.20 -31.35
CA ALA A 149 -30.31 -54.92 -32.60
C ALA A 149 -29.41 -56.17 -32.76
N GLY A 150 -28.49 -56.42 -31.82
CA GLY A 150 -27.60 -57.58 -31.83
C GLY A 150 -26.34 -57.43 -32.70
N ASP A 151 -26.05 -56.23 -33.19
CA ASP A 151 -24.81 -55.92 -33.93
C ASP A 151 -23.72 -55.42 -32.97
N ALA A 152 -23.04 -56.38 -32.34
CA ALA A 152 -22.00 -56.08 -31.34
C ALA A 152 -20.80 -55.33 -31.93
N ALA A 153 -20.41 -55.64 -33.18
CA ALA A 153 -19.29 -54.98 -33.84
C ALA A 153 -19.61 -53.53 -34.22
N GLY A 154 -20.84 -53.27 -34.70
CA GLY A 154 -21.32 -51.92 -34.97
C GLY A 154 -21.48 -51.07 -33.70
N ALA A 155 -21.95 -51.68 -32.59
CA ALA A 155 -22.08 -51.01 -31.30
C ALA A 155 -20.71 -50.60 -30.72
N GLU A 156 -19.70 -51.47 -30.78
CA GLU A 156 -18.35 -51.17 -30.29
C GLU A 156 -17.68 -50.05 -31.09
N ALA A 157 -17.83 -50.04 -32.42
CA ALA A 157 -17.33 -48.97 -33.27
C ALA A 157 -17.99 -47.61 -32.93
N ALA A 158 -19.31 -47.58 -32.72
CA ALA A 158 -20.04 -46.37 -32.35
C ALA A 158 -19.69 -45.85 -30.94
N LEU A 159 -19.36 -46.75 -29.99
CA LEU A 159 -18.85 -46.38 -28.66
C LEU A 159 -17.45 -45.76 -28.73
N GLN A 160 -16.54 -46.34 -29.52
CA GLN A 160 -15.20 -45.78 -29.73
C GLN A 160 -15.28 -44.39 -30.37
N ASP A 161 -16.15 -44.22 -31.38
CA ASP A 161 -16.38 -42.92 -32.00
C ASP A 161 -16.99 -41.89 -31.03
N ALA A 162 -17.82 -42.33 -30.08
CA ALA A 162 -18.37 -41.47 -29.03
C ALA A 162 -17.32 -41.03 -28.00
N GLU A 163 -16.42 -41.93 -27.59
CA GLU A 163 -15.33 -41.66 -26.65
C GLU A 163 -14.31 -40.67 -27.26
N ILE A 164 -13.94 -40.88 -28.53
CA ILE A 164 -13.09 -39.94 -29.28
C ILE A 164 -13.76 -38.56 -29.38
N SER A 165 -15.09 -38.53 -29.61
CA SER A 165 -15.87 -37.30 -29.67
C SER A 165 -15.95 -36.58 -28.32
N GLU A 166 -16.03 -37.32 -27.22
CA GLU A 166 -16.05 -36.78 -25.86
C GLU A 166 -14.70 -36.18 -25.46
N ASP A 167 -13.60 -36.86 -25.76
CA ASP A 167 -12.25 -36.36 -25.51
C ASP A 167 -11.96 -35.08 -26.31
N VAL A 168 -12.41 -35.02 -27.56
CA VAL A 168 -12.34 -33.79 -28.38
C VAL A 168 -13.16 -32.66 -27.74
N SER A 169 -14.36 -32.95 -27.21
CA SER A 169 -15.20 -31.96 -26.51
C SER A 169 -14.51 -31.35 -25.29
N ARG A 170 -13.80 -32.17 -24.50
CA ARG A 170 -13.06 -31.71 -23.31
C ARG A 170 -11.85 -30.83 -23.67
N MET A 171 -11.32 -30.96 -24.88
CA MET A 171 -10.18 -30.18 -25.37
C MET A 171 -10.59 -28.93 -26.16
N VAL A 172 -11.90 -28.66 -26.32
CA VAL A 172 -12.37 -27.46 -27.02
C VAL A 172 -11.96 -26.22 -26.25
N PHE A 173 -11.01 -25.48 -26.84
CA PHE A 173 -10.55 -24.19 -26.34
C PHE A 173 -10.44 -23.24 -27.51
N ILE A 174 -11.13 -22.09 -27.43
CA ILE A 174 -11.05 -21.08 -28.48
C ILE A 174 -9.90 -20.12 -28.14
N PRO A 175 -8.82 -20.03 -28.94
CA PRO A 175 -7.78 -19.02 -28.73
C PRO A 175 -8.38 -17.64 -28.96
N GLY A 176 -8.34 -16.78 -27.95
CA GLY A 176 -8.95 -15.45 -28.02
C GLY A 176 -8.63 -14.58 -26.81
N GLY A 177 -8.93 -13.29 -26.92
CA GLY A 177 -8.71 -12.28 -25.89
C GLY A 177 -8.64 -10.88 -26.51
N ALA A 178 -8.66 -9.85 -25.67
CA ALA A 178 -8.48 -8.46 -26.12
C ALA A 178 -7.15 -8.29 -26.88
N PRO A 179 -7.10 -7.44 -27.92
CA PRO A 179 -5.89 -7.22 -28.69
C PRO A 179 -4.76 -6.66 -27.81
N LYS A 180 -3.53 -7.16 -28.01
CA LYS A 180 -2.35 -6.66 -27.29
C LYS A 180 -1.93 -5.31 -27.85
N ALA A 181 -2.05 -4.25 -27.05
CA ALA A 181 -1.50 -2.94 -27.37
C ALA A 181 -0.12 -2.75 -26.73
N LYS A 182 0.88 -2.28 -27.50
CA LYS A 182 2.21 -1.97 -26.96
C LYS A 182 2.08 -0.86 -25.90
N GLY A 183 2.64 -1.09 -24.71
CA GLY A 183 2.57 -0.15 -23.58
C GLY A 183 1.34 -0.30 -22.67
N VAL A 184 0.43 -1.24 -22.95
CA VAL A 184 -0.74 -1.53 -22.12
C VAL A 184 -0.61 -2.94 -21.54
N SER A 185 -0.53 -3.04 -20.22
CA SER A 185 -0.65 -4.32 -19.49
C SER A 185 -2.03 -4.43 -18.88
N ALA A 186 -2.67 -5.59 -19.07
CA ALA A 186 -3.92 -5.93 -18.40
C ALA A 186 -3.61 -6.91 -17.27
N SER A 187 -4.12 -6.63 -16.08
CA SER A 187 -4.09 -7.55 -14.94
C SER A 187 -5.51 -7.66 -14.38
N LYS A 188 -5.82 -8.82 -13.78
CA LYS A 188 -7.09 -9.03 -13.08
C LYS A 188 -6.89 -8.55 -11.64
N ASP A 189 -7.74 -7.61 -11.24
CA ASP A 189 -7.83 -7.16 -9.86
C ASP A 189 -9.19 -7.57 -9.28
N TRP A 190 -9.29 -7.62 -7.96
CA TRP A 190 -10.47 -8.10 -7.25
C TRP A 190 -10.99 -7.01 -6.31
N GLU A 191 -12.28 -6.70 -6.42
CA GLU A 191 -12.95 -5.74 -5.54
C GLU A 191 -13.80 -6.47 -4.49
N ILE A 192 -13.68 -6.05 -3.23
CA ILE A 192 -14.50 -6.58 -2.14
C ILE A 192 -15.86 -5.87 -2.15
N VAL A 193 -16.92 -6.61 -2.45
CA VAL A 193 -18.29 -6.07 -2.57
C VAL A 193 -18.97 -5.87 -1.21
N SER A 194 -18.64 -6.69 -0.22
CA SER A 194 -19.16 -6.57 1.15
C SER A 194 -18.26 -7.29 2.16
N ILE A 195 -18.26 -6.82 3.41
CA ILE A 195 -17.49 -7.41 4.52
C ILE A 195 -18.42 -7.54 5.74
N ASP A 196 -18.56 -8.76 6.26
CA ASP A 196 -19.10 -8.98 7.60
C ASP A 196 -17.95 -9.08 8.62
N SER A 197 -17.91 -8.13 9.56
CA SER A 197 -16.90 -8.07 10.63
C SER A 197 -17.06 -9.14 11.71
N LYS A 198 -18.02 -10.06 11.62
CA LYS A 198 -18.09 -11.22 12.53
C LYS A 198 -17.49 -12.46 11.89
N ASP A 199 -17.70 -12.65 10.59
CA ASP A 199 -17.30 -13.88 9.88
C ASP A 199 -15.84 -13.86 9.39
N VAL A 200 -15.20 -12.70 9.28
CA VAL A 200 -13.79 -12.61 8.85
C VAL A 200 -12.84 -13.20 9.92
N PRO A 201 -12.03 -14.23 9.64
CA PRO A 201 -11.12 -14.80 10.64
C PRO A 201 -10.04 -13.81 11.11
N LEU A 202 -9.43 -14.08 12.28
CA LEU A 202 -8.30 -13.26 12.79
C LEU A 202 -7.07 -13.36 11.88
N ALA A 203 -6.77 -14.56 11.37
CA ALA A 203 -5.67 -14.82 10.45
C ALA A 203 -6.04 -15.92 9.43
N VAL A 204 -5.50 -15.81 8.22
CA VAL A 204 -5.62 -16.83 7.17
C VAL A 204 -4.23 -17.06 6.57
N SER A 205 -3.78 -18.32 6.52
CA SER A 205 -2.50 -18.72 5.93
C SER A 205 -1.28 -17.92 6.41
N GLY A 206 -1.24 -17.55 7.70
CA GLY A 206 -0.16 -16.77 8.30
C GLY A 206 -0.26 -15.25 8.12
N VAL A 207 -1.29 -14.75 7.43
CA VAL A 207 -1.58 -13.32 7.29
C VAL A 207 -2.65 -12.91 8.31
N GLU A 208 -2.31 -11.97 9.20
CA GLU A 208 -3.25 -11.39 10.16
C GLU A 208 -4.17 -10.39 9.46
N ILE A 209 -5.48 -10.70 9.41
CA ILE A 209 -6.48 -9.88 8.73
C ILE A 209 -7.06 -8.82 9.68
N ARG A 210 -7.16 -9.16 10.98
CA ARG A 210 -7.67 -8.26 12.01
C ARG A 210 -6.53 -7.85 12.96
N PRO A 211 -5.76 -6.82 12.61
CA PRO A 211 -4.70 -6.35 13.49
C PRO A 211 -5.28 -5.77 14.78
N VAL A 212 -4.56 -5.97 15.89
CA VAL A 212 -4.91 -5.35 17.17
C VAL A 212 -4.80 -3.82 17.05
N ASP A 213 -5.88 -3.11 17.39
CA ASP A 213 -5.88 -1.64 17.47
C ASP A 213 -5.07 -1.17 18.70
N VAL A 214 -3.78 -0.90 18.46
CA VAL A 214 -2.84 -0.39 19.48
C VAL A 214 -3.31 0.94 20.07
N ALA A 215 -4.01 1.78 19.30
CA ALA A 215 -4.51 3.06 19.79
C ALA A 215 -5.69 2.88 20.75
N ALA A 216 -6.60 1.95 20.47
CA ALA A 216 -7.67 1.57 21.41
C ALA A 216 -7.11 0.99 22.70
N VAL A 217 -6.13 0.09 22.61
CA VAL A 217 -5.43 -0.47 23.77
C VAL A 217 -4.80 0.64 24.62
N MET A 218 -4.05 1.56 24.00
CA MET A 218 -3.41 2.66 24.73
C MET A 218 -4.41 3.62 25.35
N ARG A 219 -5.58 3.85 24.72
CA ARG A 219 -6.68 4.61 25.33
C ARG A 219 -7.20 3.93 26.59
N LEU A 220 -7.36 2.60 26.56
CA LEU A 220 -7.83 1.81 27.69
C LEU A 220 -6.81 1.79 28.86
N ILE A 221 -5.51 1.66 28.54
CA ILE A 221 -4.43 1.75 29.53
C ILE A 221 -4.37 3.15 30.17
N ARG A 222 -4.51 4.22 29.37
CA ARG A 222 -4.53 5.60 29.88
C ARG A 222 -5.75 5.89 30.74
N ALA A 223 -6.93 5.43 30.33
CA ALA A 223 -8.18 5.62 31.08
C ALA A 223 -8.13 4.94 32.46
N SER A 224 -7.52 3.76 32.53
CA SER A 224 -7.31 3.01 33.78
C SER A 224 -6.08 3.47 34.57
N LYS A 225 -5.36 4.51 34.13
CA LYS A 225 -4.11 4.99 34.74
C LYS A 225 -3.06 3.87 34.94
N GLY A 226 -3.04 2.89 34.03
CA GLY A 226 -2.10 1.77 34.08
C GLY A 226 -2.43 0.67 35.10
N THR A 227 -3.68 0.58 35.56
CA THR A 227 -4.14 -0.51 36.46
C THR A 227 -4.76 -1.68 35.72
N ILE A 228 -5.12 -1.51 34.43
CA ILE A 228 -5.82 -2.55 33.68
C ILE A 228 -4.87 -3.67 33.23
N GLN A 229 -5.24 -4.92 33.45
CA GLN A 229 -4.55 -6.05 32.86
C GLN A 229 -5.26 -6.46 31.57
N ILE A 230 -4.54 -6.40 30.45
CA ILE A 230 -5.04 -6.85 29.15
C ILE A 230 -4.24 -8.10 28.77
N PRO A 231 -4.89 -9.28 28.64
CA PRO A 231 -4.19 -10.50 28.24
C PRO A 231 -3.37 -10.30 26.96
N GLY A 232 -2.11 -10.74 26.99
CA GLY A 232 -1.19 -10.63 25.85
C GLY A 232 -0.51 -9.27 25.67
N ILE A 233 -0.78 -8.27 26.53
CA ILE A 233 -0.20 -6.92 26.43
C ILE A 233 0.60 -6.59 27.68
N VAL A 234 1.89 -6.30 27.50
CA VAL A 234 2.80 -5.86 28.56
C VAL A 234 3.15 -4.39 28.34
N TYR A 235 2.96 -3.55 29.36
CA TYR A 235 3.27 -2.12 29.27
C TYR A 235 3.95 -1.63 30.55
N ARG A 236 4.68 -0.51 30.45
CA ARG A 236 5.39 0.13 31.57
C ARG A 236 5.08 1.62 31.64
N ALA A 237 5.04 2.17 32.84
CA ALA A 237 4.97 3.62 33.04
C ALA A 237 6.31 4.26 32.65
N VAL A 238 6.27 5.37 31.92
CA VAL A 238 7.43 6.19 31.59
C VAL A 238 7.10 7.63 31.96
N ALA A 239 7.99 8.28 32.69
CA ALA A 239 7.84 9.69 33.01
C ALA A 239 7.90 10.50 31.72
N LYS A 240 6.80 11.20 31.39
CA LYS A 240 6.73 12.11 30.26
C LYS A 240 6.67 13.53 30.78
N MET A 241 7.78 14.25 30.69
CA MET A 241 7.85 15.67 31.01
C MET A 241 7.31 16.50 29.84
N SER A 242 6.54 17.55 30.13
CA SER A 242 6.10 18.52 29.13
C SER A 242 6.21 19.93 29.69
N PHE A 243 6.96 20.78 29.00
CA PHE A 243 7.05 22.19 29.32
C PHE A 243 5.94 22.97 28.58
N SER A 244 5.22 23.81 29.32
CA SER A 244 4.17 24.69 28.78
C SER A 244 4.74 26.10 28.52
N ARG A 245 4.29 26.75 27.45
CA ARG A 245 4.60 28.18 27.18
C ARG A 245 3.81 29.12 28.11
N ARG A 246 2.63 28.69 28.57
CA ARG A 246 1.82 29.39 29.57
C ARG A 246 2.37 29.06 30.95
N GLY A 247 3.47 29.72 31.30
CA GLY A 247 4.04 29.77 32.64
C GLY A 247 4.10 31.23 33.04
#